data_AF-A0A238L0G5-F1
#
_entry.id   AF-A0A238L0G5-F1
#
_cell.length_a   1.000
_cell.length_b   1.000
_cell.length_c   1.000
_cell.angle_alpha   90.00
_cell.angle_beta   90.00
_cell.angle_gamma   90.00
#
_symmetry.space_group_name_H-M   'P 1'
#
loop_
_entity.id
_entity.type
_entity.pdbx_description
1 polymer ?
#
loop_
_entity_poly.entity_id
_entity_poly.type
_entity_poly.pdbx_seq_one_letter_code
_entity_poly.pdbx_strand_id
1 'polypeptide(L)'
;MADKSSVRTGIEFSATVIAVIGAVWAGKTYFETWMHDTIDKAVEEKIAVIEKLQLADLLVLYGYPDEAISELRKIADRVARLDAEDKRRIAFYDNYLDAVADSDGTLKFEPEIRMLHSVFSNEMQTDGWHDEKLAYVAMFLPEAQADDGYFDRQVVGRLKLAVSQYEADDDYESLGSAYRNLSLAYLCRGEQDQAVEAMEMAAEMQPFEYYFMVPMWDLEDFLEEPEIKKLDTVCSSNVSRGYARIMQSFGVSENPVREFLREYTR
;
A
#
# COMPACT_ATOMS: atom_id res chain seq x y z
N MET A 1 -16.15 -2.61 -10.51
CA MET A 1 -15.47 -2.81 -11.82
C MET A 1 -15.54 -1.53 -12.65
N ALA A 2 -14.52 -0.67 -12.54
CA ALA A 2 -14.36 0.50 -13.39
C ALA A 2 -13.53 0.11 -14.63
N ASP A 3 -14.06 0.44 -15.80
CA ASP A 3 -13.47 0.22 -17.11
C ASP A 3 -12.10 0.92 -17.23
N LYS A 4 -11.02 0.12 -17.39
CA LYS A 4 -9.63 0.57 -17.58
C LYS A 4 -9.39 1.23 -18.96
N SER A 5 -10.42 1.50 -19.76
CA SER A 5 -10.28 2.05 -21.12
C SER A 5 -10.24 3.58 -21.24
N SER A 6 -10.60 4.35 -20.20
CA SER A 6 -10.82 5.81 -20.38
C SER A 6 -9.57 6.70 -20.34
N VAL A 7 -8.39 6.17 -20.00
CA VAL A 7 -7.13 6.97 -20.01
C VAL A 7 -6.63 7.23 -21.44
N ARG A 8 -7.17 6.53 -22.45
CA ARG A 8 -6.57 6.50 -23.80
C ARG A 8 -7.09 7.53 -24.80
N THR A 9 -8.09 8.36 -24.48
CA THR A 9 -8.72 9.26 -25.46
C THR A 9 -8.97 10.70 -24.99
N GLY A 10 -8.44 11.11 -23.83
CA GLY A 10 -8.62 12.46 -23.29
C GLY A 10 -7.54 13.50 -23.66
N ILE A 11 -6.62 13.18 -24.57
CA ILE A 11 -5.60 14.13 -25.07
C ILE A 11 -6.13 14.76 -26.37
N GLU A 12 -7.33 15.32 -26.34
CA GLU A 12 -7.82 16.16 -27.44
C GLU A 12 -7.31 17.59 -27.24
N PHE A 13 -6.09 17.80 -27.73
CA PHE A 13 -5.64 19.01 -28.44
C PHE A 13 -6.38 20.33 -28.16
N SER A 14 -6.13 20.97 -27.02
CA SER A 14 -6.29 22.42 -26.89
C SER A 14 -5.08 23.20 -27.46
N ALA A 15 -3.95 22.52 -27.67
CA ALA A 15 -2.74 23.12 -28.27
C ALA A 15 -2.95 23.58 -29.73
N THR A 16 -3.78 22.87 -30.51
CA THR A 16 -4.01 23.22 -31.93
C THR A 16 -4.80 24.52 -32.08
N VAL A 17 -5.78 24.77 -31.20
CA VAL A 17 -6.64 25.96 -31.28
C VAL A 17 -5.86 27.21 -30.85
N ILE A 18 -4.95 27.10 -29.88
CA ILE A 18 -4.09 28.21 -29.44
C ILE A 18 -2.97 28.48 -30.46
N ALA A 19 -2.39 27.44 -31.07
CA ALA A 19 -1.35 27.57 -32.10
C ALA A 19 -1.86 28.30 -33.37
N VAL A 20 -3.12 28.08 -33.75
CA VAL A 20 -3.73 28.73 -34.93
C VAL A 20 -3.97 30.23 -34.70
N ILE A 21 -4.26 30.66 -33.47
CA ILE A 21 -4.51 32.07 -33.16
C ILE A 21 -3.19 32.85 -32.95
N GLY A 22 -2.16 32.24 -32.34
CA GLY A 22 -0.86 32.89 -32.12
C GLY A 22 -0.02 33.07 -33.38
N ALA A 23 -0.09 32.13 -34.33
CA ALA A 23 0.68 32.17 -35.58
C ALA A 23 0.30 33.33 -36.52
N VAL A 24 -0.90 33.91 -36.37
CA VAL A 24 -1.41 34.98 -37.24
C VAL A 24 -0.87 36.37 -36.85
N TRP A 25 -0.34 36.56 -35.63
CA TRP A 25 -0.01 37.90 -35.12
C TRP A 25 1.44 38.14 -34.66
N ALA A 26 2.22 37.12 -34.31
CA ALA A 26 3.46 37.34 -33.54
C ALA A 26 4.79 37.14 -34.30
N GLY A 27 4.75 36.72 -35.57
CA GLY A 27 5.96 36.45 -36.35
C GLY A 27 6.63 35.12 -36.00
N LYS A 28 7.37 34.56 -36.97
CA LYS A 28 7.92 33.18 -36.93
C LYS A 28 8.74 32.89 -35.67
N THR A 29 9.62 33.80 -35.28
CA THR A 29 10.54 33.61 -34.14
C THR A 29 9.80 33.54 -32.80
N TYR A 30 8.78 34.37 -32.59
CA TYR A 30 7.97 34.31 -31.37
C TYR A 30 7.22 32.97 -31.26
N PHE A 31 6.66 32.51 -32.38
CA PHE A 31 5.96 31.23 -32.43
C PHE A 31 6.92 30.04 -32.16
N GLU A 32 8.14 30.08 -32.70
CA GLU A 32 9.16 29.06 -32.42
C GLU A 32 9.58 29.01 -30.95
N THR A 33 9.80 30.18 -30.32
CA THR A 33 10.11 30.27 -28.88
C THR A 33 8.94 29.81 -28.03
N TRP A 34 7.72 30.28 -28.32
CA TRP A 34 6.52 29.85 -27.59
C TRP A 34 6.28 28.34 -27.72
N MET A 35 6.47 27.75 -28.91
CA MET A 35 6.36 26.30 -29.09
C MET A 35 7.41 25.54 -28.30
N HIS A 36 8.68 25.97 -28.32
CA HIS A 36 9.73 25.35 -27.51
C HIS A 36 9.37 25.43 -26.02
N ASP A 37 9.05 26.62 -25.49
CA ASP A 37 8.68 26.79 -24.09
C ASP A 37 7.45 25.95 -23.72
N THR A 38 6.46 25.85 -24.62
CA THR A 38 5.23 25.07 -24.38
C THR A 38 5.52 23.56 -24.39
N ILE A 39 6.35 23.09 -25.32
CA ILE A 39 6.76 21.68 -25.41
C ILE A 39 7.64 21.32 -24.22
N ASP A 40 8.65 22.11 -23.91
CA ASP A 40 9.57 21.90 -22.79
C ASP A 40 8.79 21.85 -21.48
N LYS A 41 7.87 22.81 -21.27
CA LYS A 41 6.98 22.80 -20.12
C LYS A 41 6.09 21.56 -20.07
N ALA A 42 5.50 21.13 -21.20
CA ALA A 42 4.68 19.92 -21.23
C ALA A 42 5.49 18.65 -20.95
N VAL A 43 6.71 18.55 -21.48
CA VAL A 43 7.63 17.45 -21.24
C VAL A 43 8.03 17.42 -19.76
N GLU A 44 8.46 18.55 -19.20
CA GLU A 44 8.92 18.63 -17.82
C GLU A 44 7.81 18.47 -16.77
N GLU A 45 6.63 19.06 -17.00
CA GLU A 45 5.53 19.06 -16.03
C GLU A 45 4.63 17.81 -16.12
N LYS A 46 4.57 17.15 -17.28
CA LYS A 46 3.67 16.01 -17.48
C LYS A 46 4.41 14.71 -17.77
N ILE A 47 5.25 14.70 -18.80
CA ILE A 47 5.89 13.45 -19.27
C ILE A 47 6.85 12.92 -18.20
N ALA A 48 7.73 13.77 -17.69
CA ALA A 48 8.70 13.37 -16.66
C ALA A 48 8.04 12.84 -15.38
N VAL A 49 6.88 13.39 -14.99
CA VAL A 49 6.12 12.89 -13.82
C VAL A 49 5.58 11.48 -14.12
N ILE A 50 4.92 11.29 -15.26
CA ILE A 50 4.33 10.00 -15.64
C ILE A 50 5.41 8.92 -15.78
N GLU A 51 6.54 9.22 -16.43
CA GLU A 51 7.64 8.26 -16.58
C GLU A 51 8.18 7.79 -15.23
N LYS A 52 8.28 8.70 -14.25
CA LYS A 52 8.76 8.35 -12.90
C LYS A 52 7.74 7.57 -12.10
N LEU A 53 6.45 7.87 -12.24
CA LEU A 53 5.39 7.06 -11.63
C LEU A 53 5.39 5.63 -12.17
N GLN A 54 5.49 5.46 -13.49
CA GLN A 54 5.57 4.14 -14.13
C GLN A 54 6.83 3.38 -13.74
N LEU A 55 7.97 4.07 -13.65
CA LEU A 55 9.22 3.45 -13.20
C LEU A 55 9.13 3.01 -11.73
N ALA A 56 8.54 3.82 -10.85
CA ALA A 56 8.37 3.48 -9.44
C ALA A 56 7.50 2.24 -9.26
N ASP A 57 6.36 2.17 -9.97
CA ASP A 57 5.46 1.00 -9.98
C ASP A 57 6.19 -0.28 -10.42
N LEU A 58 6.96 -0.21 -11.51
CA LEU A 58 7.79 -1.34 -11.96
C LEU A 58 8.86 -1.74 -10.95
N LEU A 59 9.50 -0.77 -10.29
CA LEU A 59 10.53 -1.04 -9.30
C LEU A 59 9.94 -1.78 -8.09
N VAL A 60 8.77 -1.35 -7.58
CA VAL A 60 8.05 -2.08 -6.51
C VAL A 60 7.72 -3.49 -6.96
N LEU A 61 7.11 -3.66 -8.14
CA LEU A 61 6.75 -4.97 -8.69
C LEU A 61 7.94 -5.94 -8.80
N TYR A 62 9.14 -5.42 -9.08
CA TYR A 62 10.36 -6.23 -9.20
C TYR A 62 11.16 -6.35 -7.89
N GLY A 63 10.61 -5.89 -6.75
CA GLY A 63 11.26 -6.02 -5.44
C GLY A 63 12.35 -5.00 -5.16
N TYR A 64 12.25 -3.80 -5.77
CA TYR A 64 13.16 -2.66 -5.57
C TYR A 64 12.42 -1.43 -4.99
N PRO A 65 11.73 -1.55 -3.84
CA PRO A 65 10.94 -0.46 -3.26
C PRO A 65 11.78 0.76 -2.84
N ASP A 66 13.00 0.55 -2.35
CA ASP A 66 13.90 1.66 -1.93
C ASP A 66 14.29 2.53 -3.13
N GLU A 67 14.54 1.92 -4.28
CA GLU A 67 14.79 2.60 -5.55
C GLU A 67 13.52 3.31 -6.05
N ALA A 68 12.34 2.69 -5.90
CA ALA A 68 11.07 3.34 -6.23
C ALA A 68 10.88 4.63 -5.43
N ILE A 69 11.10 4.59 -4.10
CA ILE A 69 11.06 5.77 -3.23
C ILE A 69 12.05 6.84 -3.71
N SER A 70 13.27 6.44 -4.10
CA SER A 70 14.29 7.35 -4.64
C SER A 70 13.83 8.04 -5.93
N GLU A 71 13.17 7.33 -6.84
CA GLU A 71 12.62 7.91 -8.07
C GLU A 71 11.43 8.84 -7.80
N LEU A 72 10.55 8.47 -6.86
CA LEU A 72 9.41 9.30 -6.46
C LEU A 72 9.86 10.62 -5.81
N ARG A 73 10.88 10.60 -4.94
CA ARG A 73 11.45 11.83 -4.34
C ARG A 73 11.87 12.87 -5.39
N LYS A 74 12.33 12.44 -6.57
CA LYS A 74 12.76 13.36 -7.66
C LYS A 74 11.61 14.17 -8.26
N ILE A 75 10.36 13.73 -8.09
CA ILE A 75 9.17 14.41 -8.62
C ILE A 75 8.25 14.97 -7.53
N ALA A 76 8.57 14.79 -6.24
CA ALA A 76 7.72 15.20 -5.12
C ALA A 76 7.35 16.70 -5.17
N ASP A 77 8.33 17.59 -5.37
CA ASP A 77 8.08 19.05 -5.45
C ASP A 77 7.19 19.45 -6.63
N ARG A 78 7.20 18.66 -7.72
CA ARG A 78 6.36 18.91 -8.89
C ARG A 78 4.94 18.45 -8.63
N VAL A 79 4.80 17.26 -8.04
CA VAL A 79 3.51 16.68 -7.67
C VAL A 79 2.79 17.51 -6.61
N ALA A 80 3.52 18.05 -5.63
CA ALA A 80 2.96 18.88 -4.56
C ALA A 80 2.27 20.17 -5.06
N ARG A 81 2.55 20.60 -6.30
CA ARG A 81 1.93 21.77 -6.93
C ARG A 81 0.69 21.43 -7.77
N LEU A 82 0.39 20.15 -7.95
CA LEU A 82 -0.79 19.70 -8.67
C LEU A 82 -2.03 19.83 -7.78
N ASP A 83 -3.18 20.02 -8.44
CA ASP A 83 -4.47 20.03 -7.76
C ASP A 83 -4.70 18.71 -7.01
N ALA A 84 -5.43 18.76 -5.89
CA ALA A 84 -5.69 17.58 -5.05
C ALA A 84 -6.39 16.45 -5.80
N GLU A 85 -7.25 16.79 -6.76
CA GLU A 85 -7.98 15.84 -7.61
C GLU A 85 -7.17 15.39 -8.85
N ASP A 86 -5.94 15.88 -9.03
CA ASP A 86 -5.10 15.45 -10.14
C ASP A 86 -4.70 13.98 -9.96
N LYS A 87 -5.07 13.14 -10.93
CA LYS A 87 -4.80 11.69 -10.91
C LYS A 87 -3.32 11.35 -10.76
N ARG A 88 -2.41 12.21 -11.22
CA ARG A 88 -0.96 12.01 -11.06
C ARG A 88 -0.53 12.22 -9.61
N ARG A 89 -1.20 13.12 -8.90
CA ARG A 89 -0.96 13.35 -7.48
C ARG A 89 -1.47 12.20 -6.63
N ILE A 90 -2.64 11.66 -6.95
CA ILE A 90 -3.17 10.45 -6.33
C ILE A 90 -2.21 9.28 -6.56
N ALA A 91 -1.91 8.95 -7.82
CA ALA A 91 -0.99 7.86 -8.17
C ALA A 91 0.42 8.03 -7.56
N PHE A 92 0.88 9.27 -7.37
CA PHE A 92 2.13 9.51 -6.66
C PHE A 92 2.07 9.00 -5.22
N TYR A 93 1.06 9.38 -4.45
CA TYR A 93 0.98 8.97 -3.05
C TYR A 93 0.65 7.49 -2.90
N ASP A 94 -0.14 6.91 -3.80
CA ASP A 94 -0.43 5.47 -3.82
C ASP A 94 0.88 4.69 -4.02
N ASN A 95 1.65 5.00 -5.07
CA ASN A 95 2.94 4.34 -5.33
C ASN A 95 3.94 4.56 -4.19
N TYR A 96 3.89 5.73 -3.54
CA TYR A 96 4.76 6.05 -2.42
C TYR A 96 4.40 5.24 -1.17
N LEU A 97 3.11 5.10 -0.88
CA LEU A 97 2.61 4.28 0.22
C LEU A 97 2.99 2.82 0.02
N ASP A 98 2.79 2.29 -1.18
CA ASP A 98 3.10 0.91 -1.51
C ASP A 98 4.61 0.64 -1.39
N ALA A 99 5.44 1.50 -1.98
CA ALA A 99 6.90 1.36 -1.90
C ALA A 99 7.42 1.44 -0.45
N VAL A 100 6.85 2.29 0.40
CA VAL A 100 7.25 2.39 1.81
C VAL A 100 6.83 1.15 2.61
N ALA A 101 5.63 0.62 2.35
CA ALA A 101 5.13 -0.59 2.99
C ALA A 101 5.96 -1.83 2.62
N ASP A 102 6.34 -1.95 1.35
CA ASP A 102 7.04 -3.13 0.82
C ASP A 102 8.55 -3.09 1.08
N SER A 103 9.09 -1.93 1.48
CA SER A 103 10.51 -1.78 1.79
C SER A 103 10.99 -2.67 2.94
N ASP A 104 12.17 -3.27 2.80
CA ASP A 104 12.90 -3.90 3.92
C ASP A 104 13.45 -2.89 4.92
N GLY A 105 13.57 -1.64 4.49
CA GLY A 105 14.03 -0.51 5.26
C GLY A 105 12.91 0.42 5.71
N THR A 106 11.66 -0.02 5.90
CA THR A 106 10.52 0.84 6.29
C THR A 106 10.87 1.85 7.39
N LEU A 107 11.66 1.44 8.39
CA LEU A 107 12.13 2.30 9.49
C LEU A 107 12.99 3.50 9.05
N LYS A 108 13.64 3.43 7.89
CA LYS A 108 14.45 4.52 7.33
C LYS A 108 13.58 5.62 6.72
N PHE A 109 12.28 5.36 6.54
CA PHE A 109 11.35 6.22 5.83
C PHE A 109 10.34 6.88 6.77
N GLU A 110 10.70 7.11 8.05
CA GLU A 110 9.85 7.81 9.02
C GLU A 110 9.28 9.15 8.49
N PRO A 111 10.07 10.05 7.85
CA PRO A 111 9.52 11.29 7.31
C PRO A 111 8.45 11.06 6.23
N GLU A 112 8.66 10.05 5.39
CA GLU A 112 7.71 9.65 4.34
C GLU A 112 6.43 9.08 4.93
N ILE A 113 6.53 8.22 5.94
CA ILE A 113 5.36 7.66 6.64
C ILE A 113 4.52 8.81 7.22
N ARG A 114 5.15 9.79 7.88
CA ARG A 114 4.45 10.96 8.43
C ARG A 114 3.78 11.81 7.35
N MET A 115 4.46 12.02 6.23
CA MET A 115 3.89 12.72 5.06
C MET A 115 2.65 11.97 4.55
N LEU A 116 2.73 10.66 4.36
CA LEU A 116 1.62 9.84 3.86
C LEU A 116 0.43 9.88 4.82
N HIS A 117 0.65 9.71 6.13
CA HIS A 117 -0.40 9.89 7.13
C HIS A 117 -1.05 11.25 7.05
N SER A 118 -0.27 12.33 6.90
CA SER A 118 -0.81 13.68 6.79
C SER A 118 -1.68 13.84 5.55
N VAL A 119 -1.22 13.37 4.39
CA VAL A 119 -1.93 13.51 3.11
C VAL A 119 -3.22 12.71 3.12
N PHE A 120 -3.16 11.42 3.48
CA PHE A 120 -4.35 10.56 3.51
C PHE A 120 -5.34 10.88 4.63
N SER A 121 -4.93 11.59 5.69
CA SER A 121 -5.86 12.02 6.75
C SER A 121 -6.55 13.34 6.44
N ASN A 122 -5.95 14.22 5.64
CA ASN A 122 -6.42 15.61 5.50
C ASN A 122 -6.80 16.00 4.08
N GLU A 123 -6.26 15.33 3.08
CA GLU A 123 -6.30 15.80 1.69
C GLU A 123 -6.88 14.77 0.72
N MET A 124 -6.80 13.47 1.05
CA MET A 124 -7.23 12.39 0.17
C MET A 124 -8.31 11.52 0.82
N GLN A 125 -9.19 10.97 -0.02
CA GLN A 125 -10.10 9.92 0.40
C GLN A 125 -9.32 8.61 0.56
N THR A 126 -9.66 7.83 1.59
CA THR A 126 -9.11 6.50 1.81
C THR A 126 -10.14 5.44 1.47
N ASP A 127 -9.64 4.28 1.05
CA ASP A 127 -10.36 3.02 0.96
C ASP A 127 -9.64 1.98 1.84
N GLY A 128 -10.10 0.73 1.80
CA GLY A 128 -9.52 -0.33 2.64
C GLY A 128 -8.03 -0.54 2.42
N TRP A 129 -7.56 -0.43 1.17
CA TRP A 129 -6.15 -0.61 0.84
C TRP A 129 -5.28 0.50 1.43
N HIS A 130 -5.74 1.75 1.33
CA HIS A 130 -5.05 2.87 1.95
C HIS A 130 -4.99 2.71 3.48
N ASP A 131 -6.13 2.40 4.11
CA ASP A 131 -6.21 2.33 5.57
C ASP A 131 -5.40 1.15 6.13
N GLU A 132 -5.39 0.01 5.46
CA GLU A 132 -4.56 -1.14 5.80
C GLU A 132 -3.06 -0.83 5.71
N LYS A 133 -2.60 -0.30 4.56
CA LYS A 133 -1.17 0.00 4.34
C LYS A 133 -0.70 1.13 5.26
N LEU A 134 -1.51 2.16 5.49
CA LEU A 134 -1.20 3.22 6.45
C LEU A 134 -1.07 2.68 7.86
N ALA A 135 -1.99 1.82 8.29
CA ALA A 135 -1.90 1.19 9.60
C ALA A 135 -0.63 0.34 9.75
N TYR A 136 -0.28 -0.42 8.70
CA TYR A 136 0.94 -1.23 8.70
C TYR A 136 2.18 -0.36 8.87
N VAL A 137 2.36 0.68 8.05
CA VAL A 137 3.53 1.57 8.18
C VAL A 137 3.53 2.36 9.49
N ALA A 138 2.34 2.66 10.06
CA ALA A 138 2.22 3.34 11.34
C ALA A 138 2.81 2.54 12.51
N MET A 139 2.83 1.20 12.45
CA MET A 139 3.44 0.35 13.49
C MET A 139 4.94 0.60 13.65
N PHE A 140 5.60 1.13 12.61
CA PHE A 140 7.03 1.43 12.62
C PHE A 140 7.36 2.83 13.12
N LEU A 141 6.36 3.65 13.44
CA LEU A 141 6.57 4.97 14.03
C LEU A 141 6.85 4.86 15.54
N PRO A 142 7.77 5.67 16.09
CA PRO A 142 8.04 5.68 17.54
C PRO A 142 6.79 5.93 18.40
N GLU A 143 5.83 6.70 17.90
CA GLU A 143 4.56 6.97 18.56
C GLU A 143 3.72 5.72 18.80
N ALA A 144 3.80 4.74 17.90
CA ALA A 144 3.09 3.47 18.06
C ALA A 144 3.55 2.70 19.30
N GLN A 145 4.82 2.86 19.70
CA GLN A 145 5.35 2.26 20.93
C GLN A 145 5.10 3.10 22.18
N ALA A 146 5.02 4.42 22.02
CA ALA A 146 5.04 5.36 23.13
C ALA A 146 3.63 5.81 23.59
N ASP A 147 2.63 5.69 22.73
CA ASP A 147 1.26 6.18 22.97
C ASP A 147 0.22 5.15 22.51
N ASP A 148 -0.40 4.46 23.48
CA ASP A 148 -1.49 3.51 23.23
C ASP A 148 -2.65 4.16 22.45
N GLY A 149 -2.92 5.45 22.70
CA GLY A 149 -3.96 6.18 21.99
C GLY A 149 -3.60 6.44 20.53
N TYR A 150 -2.31 6.62 20.22
CA TYR A 150 -1.84 6.66 18.84
C TYR A 150 -2.03 5.30 18.18
N PHE A 151 -1.58 4.22 18.84
CA PHE A 151 -1.69 2.86 18.33
C PHE A 151 -3.15 2.47 18.04
N ASP A 152 -4.05 2.74 19.00
CA ASP A 152 -5.49 2.45 18.86
C ASP A 152 -6.10 3.17 17.66
N ARG A 153 -5.74 4.43 17.41
CA ARG A 153 -6.35 5.22 16.34
C ARG A 153 -5.71 4.94 14.97
N GLN A 154 -4.38 4.92 14.91
CA GLN A 154 -3.64 4.89 13.65
C GLN A 154 -3.30 3.48 13.18
N VAL A 155 -3.27 2.49 14.06
CA VAL A 155 -3.01 1.09 13.69
C VAL A 155 -4.32 0.30 13.75
N VAL A 156 -4.83 0.04 14.96
CA VAL A 156 -5.99 -0.85 15.15
C VAL A 156 -7.26 -0.28 14.54
N GLY A 157 -7.51 1.02 14.74
CA GLY A 157 -8.70 1.71 14.22
C GLY A 157 -8.75 1.73 12.70
N ARG A 158 -7.61 1.97 12.04
CA ARG A 158 -7.50 1.94 10.58
C ARG A 158 -7.63 0.53 10.02
N LEU A 159 -7.03 -0.48 10.64
CA LEU A 159 -7.22 -1.89 10.22
C LEU A 159 -8.68 -2.32 10.32
N LYS A 160 -9.40 -1.91 11.38
CA LYS A 160 -10.85 -2.16 11.50
C LYS A 160 -11.67 -1.41 10.45
N LEU A 161 -11.26 -0.21 10.08
CA LEU A 161 -11.88 0.53 8.99
C LEU A 161 -11.68 -0.20 7.65
N ALA A 162 -10.45 -0.68 7.38
CA ALA A 162 -10.14 -1.47 6.21
C ALA A 162 -10.97 -2.76 6.13
N VAL A 163 -11.07 -3.51 7.23
CA VAL A 163 -11.97 -4.68 7.35
C VAL A 163 -13.41 -4.30 6.95
N SER A 164 -13.95 -3.23 7.53
CA SER A 164 -15.32 -2.79 7.23
C SER A 164 -15.52 -2.40 5.76
N GLN A 165 -14.50 -1.84 5.11
CA GLN A 165 -14.57 -1.44 3.70
C GLN A 165 -14.49 -2.66 2.79
N TYR A 166 -13.55 -3.57 3.03
CA TYR A 166 -13.43 -4.81 2.25
C TYR A 166 -14.66 -5.72 2.41
N GLU A 167 -15.26 -5.79 3.60
CA GLU A 167 -16.54 -6.47 3.82
C GLU A 167 -17.67 -5.84 3.00
N ALA A 168 -17.74 -4.50 2.92
CA ALA A 168 -18.76 -3.81 2.14
C ALA A 168 -18.58 -4.00 0.62
N ASP A 169 -17.35 -4.23 0.18
CA ASP A 169 -16.97 -4.44 -1.22
C ASP A 169 -16.98 -5.92 -1.66
N ASP A 170 -17.32 -6.84 -0.74
CA ASP A 170 -17.23 -8.30 -0.93
C ASP A 170 -15.82 -8.77 -1.37
N ASP A 171 -14.76 -8.06 -0.96
CA ASP A 171 -13.36 -8.38 -1.29
C ASP A 171 -12.73 -9.28 -0.22
N TYR A 172 -13.05 -10.58 -0.29
CA TYR A 172 -12.58 -11.57 0.69
C TYR A 172 -11.06 -11.77 0.71
N GLU A 173 -10.36 -11.53 -0.40
CA GLU A 173 -8.90 -11.65 -0.45
C GLU A 173 -8.24 -10.56 0.39
N SER A 174 -8.64 -9.31 0.15
CA SER A 174 -8.14 -8.16 0.91
C SER A 174 -8.63 -8.18 2.36
N LEU A 175 -9.83 -8.70 2.61
CA LEU A 175 -10.35 -8.90 3.96
C LEU A 175 -9.46 -9.87 4.78
N GLY A 176 -9.00 -10.96 4.18
CA GLY A 176 -8.06 -11.89 4.81
C GLY A 176 -6.73 -11.21 5.19
N SER A 177 -6.19 -10.37 4.29
CA SER A 177 -4.99 -9.57 4.55
C SER A 177 -5.19 -8.59 5.71
N ALA A 178 -6.31 -7.86 5.74
CA ALA A 178 -6.61 -6.92 6.82
C ALA A 178 -6.70 -7.60 8.19
N TYR A 179 -7.34 -8.77 8.25
CA TYR A 179 -7.40 -9.59 9.47
C TYR A 179 -6.03 -10.13 9.89
N ARG A 180 -5.18 -10.57 8.95
CA ARG A 180 -3.77 -10.93 9.23
C ARG A 180 -3.03 -9.75 9.84
N ASN A 181 -3.11 -8.57 9.22
CA ASN A 181 -2.44 -7.36 9.71
C ASN A 181 -2.98 -6.91 11.09
N LEU A 182 -4.28 -7.08 11.35
CA LEU A 182 -4.86 -6.86 12.67
C LEU A 182 -4.31 -7.82 13.72
N SER A 183 -4.12 -9.10 13.37
CA SER A 183 -3.45 -10.07 14.25
C SER A 183 -2.02 -9.65 14.57
N LEU A 184 -1.25 -9.21 13.57
CA LEU A 184 0.12 -8.71 13.77
C LEU A 184 0.15 -7.47 14.68
N ALA A 185 -0.79 -6.54 14.51
CA ALA A 185 -0.91 -5.38 15.39
C ALA A 185 -1.21 -5.79 16.85
N TYR A 186 -2.12 -6.73 17.07
CA TYR A 186 -2.39 -7.25 18.41
C TYR A 186 -1.20 -8.00 18.99
N LEU A 187 -0.49 -8.79 18.20
CA LEU A 187 0.77 -9.40 18.61
C LEU A 187 1.77 -8.33 19.03
N CYS A 188 1.93 -7.26 18.26
CA CYS A 188 2.85 -6.15 18.55
C CYS A 188 2.61 -5.52 19.93
N ARG A 189 1.35 -5.48 20.34
CA ARG A 189 0.90 -5.00 21.66
C ARG A 189 0.88 -6.08 22.75
N GLY A 190 1.18 -7.33 22.41
CA GLY A 190 1.18 -8.47 23.32
C GLY A 190 -0.21 -9.04 23.64
N GLU A 191 -1.22 -8.68 22.85
CA GLU A 191 -2.61 -9.10 23.03
C GLU A 191 -2.88 -10.42 22.30
N GLN A 192 -2.40 -11.50 22.91
CA GLN A 192 -2.39 -12.82 22.28
C GLN A 192 -3.79 -13.33 21.88
N ASP A 193 -4.81 -13.15 22.72
CA ASP A 193 -6.15 -13.70 22.47
C ASP A 193 -6.81 -13.02 21.27
N GLN A 194 -6.69 -11.69 21.17
CA GLN A 194 -7.22 -10.91 20.05
C GLN A 194 -6.44 -11.19 18.76
N ALA A 195 -5.14 -11.45 18.88
CA ALA A 195 -4.33 -11.87 17.74
C ALA A 195 -4.79 -13.23 17.18
N VAL A 196 -5.13 -14.19 18.04
CA VAL A 196 -5.67 -15.50 17.62
C VAL A 196 -6.99 -15.31 16.90
N GLU A 197 -7.94 -14.58 17.50
CA GLU A 197 -9.26 -14.32 16.91
C GLU A 197 -9.14 -13.67 15.53
N ALA A 198 -8.31 -12.63 15.39
CA ALA A 198 -8.09 -11.97 14.10
C ALA A 198 -7.46 -12.93 13.07
N MET A 199 -6.56 -13.82 13.48
CA MET A 199 -5.96 -14.78 12.54
C MET A 199 -6.93 -15.89 12.14
N GLU A 200 -7.81 -16.32 13.05
CA GLU A 200 -8.89 -17.26 12.72
C GLU A 200 -9.82 -16.65 11.66
N MET A 201 -10.16 -15.36 11.79
CA MET A 201 -10.91 -14.65 10.75
C MET A 201 -10.16 -14.60 9.41
N ALA A 202 -8.83 -14.36 9.43
CA ALA A 202 -8.02 -14.42 8.20
C ALA A 202 -8.06 -15.82 7.55
N ALA A 203 -8.01 -16.87 8.37
CA ALA A 203 -8.09 -18.26 7.93
C ALA A 203 -9.46 -18.63 7.35
N GLU A 204 -10.55 -18.04 7.86
CA GLU A 204 -11.89 -18.22 7.29
C GLU A 204 -12.00 -17.62 5.88
N MET A 205 -11.33 -16.50 5.62
CA MET A 205 -11.33 -15.86 4.28
C MET A 205 -10.42 -16.58 3.28
N GLN A 206 -9.29 -17.11 3.77
CA GLN A 206 -8.27 -17.78 2.94
C GLN A 206 -7.99 -19.22 3.43
N PRO A 207 -8.99 -20.11 3.43
CA PRO A 207 -8.87 -21.42 4.09
C PRO A 207 -7.82 -22.32 3.45
N PHE A 208 -7.55 -22.18 2.14
CA PHE A 208 -6.48 -22.92 1.49
C PHE A 208 -5.10 -22.54 2.03
N GLU A 209 -4.84 -21.25 2.23
CA GLU A 209 -3.56 -20.77 2.73
C GLU A 209 -3.31 -21.31 4.15
N TYR A 210 -4.25 -21.07 5.06
CA TYR A 210 -4.04 -21.37 6.49
C TYR A 210 -4.26 -22.83 6.87
N TYR A 211 -5.19 -23.54 6.23
CA TYR A 211 -5.49 -24.93 6.59
C TYR A 211 -4.80 -25.96 5.69
N PHE A 212 -4.29 -25.57 4.53
CA PHE A 212 -3.57 -26.49 3.64
C PHE A 212 -2.09 -26.17 3.53
N MET A 213 -1.72 -24.90 3.24
CA MET A 213 -0.32 -24.53 3.02
C MET A 213 0.47 -24.41 4.34
N VAL A 214 -0.05 -23.67 5.32
CA VAL A 214 0.63 -23.45 6.62
C VAL A 214 1.06 -24.75 7.32
N PRO A 215 0.23 -25.81 7.40
CA PRO A 215 0.66 -27.08 8.02
C PRO A 215 1.79 -27.81 7.28
N MET A 216 2.11 -27.40 6.05
CA MET A 216 3.23 -27.96 5.28
C MET A 216 4.55 -27.24 5.55
N TRP A 217 4.52 -26.10 6.24
CA TRP A 217 5.72 -25.31 6.55
C TRP A 217 6.29 -25.70 7.91
N ASP A 218 7.60 -25.58 8.05
CA ASP A 218 8.27 -25.80 9.32
C ASP A 218 8.16 -24.56 10.22
N LEU A 219 8.25 -24.75 11.54
CA LEU A 219 8.23 -23.65 12.50
C LEU A 219 9.29 -22.57 12.17
N GLU A 220 10.45 -23.02 11.70
CA GLU A 220 11.57 -22.16 11.36
C GLU A 220 11.23 -21.21 10.19
N ASP A 221 10.36 -21.63 9.26
CA ASP A 221 9.95 -20.79 8.13
C ASP A 221 9.21 -19.53 8.62
N PHE A 222 8.28 -19.68 9.58
CA PHE A 222 7.53 -18.55 10.14
C PHE A 222 8.39 -17.61 11.00
N LEU A 223 9.41 -18.16 11.67
CA LEU A 223 10.34 -17.34 12.47
C LEU A 223 11.29 -16.51 11.60
N GLU A 224 11.48 -16.92 10.35
CA GLU A 224 12.38 -16.31 9.39
C GLU A 224 11.67 -15.40 8.37
N GLU A 225 10.33 -15.29 8.43
CA GLU A 225 9.57 -14.38 7.57
C GLU A 225 10.07 -12.92 7.69
N PRO A 226 10.56 -12.31 6.60
CA PRO A 226 11.16 -10.98 6.65
C PRO A 226 10.22 -9.91 7.21
N GLU A 227 8.95 -9.91 6.81
CA GLU A 227 7.94 -8.96 7.31
C GLU A 227 7.77 -9.05 8.83
N ILE A 228 7.68 -10.27 9.35
CA ILE A 228 7.48 -10.51 10.78
C ILE A 228 8.73 -10.12 11.57
N LYS A 229 9.91 -10.39 11.02
CA LYS A 229 11.19 -9.94 11.60
C LYS A 229 11.31 -8.43 11.65
N LYS A 230 10.78 -7.69 10.66
CA LYS A 230 10.74 -6.21 10.72
C LYS A 230 9.96 -5.77 11.96
N LEU A 231 8.81 -6.38 12.23
CA LEU A 231 7.98 -6.03 13.39
C LEU A 231 8.68 -6.34 14.72
N ASP A 232 9.44 -7.42 14.84
CA ASP A 232 10.23 -7.71 16.05
C ASP A 232 11.24 -6.59 16.42
N THR A 233 11.62 -5.73 15.46
CA THR A 233 12.52 -4.60 15.73
C THR A 233 11.83 -3.40 16.38
N VAL A 234 10.50 -3.31 16.27
CA VAL A 234 9.69 -2.20 16.79
C VAL A 234 8.63 -2.60 17.81
N CYS A 235 8.22 -3.86 17.83
CA CYS A 235 7.21 -4.30 18.76
C CYS A 235 7.83 -4.63 20.11
N SER A 236 7.09 -4.31 21.18
CA SER A 236 7.54 -4.60 22.56
C SER A 236 7.51 -6.10 22.87
N SER A 237 6.67 -6.84 22.16
CA SER A 237 6.50 -8.29 22.22
C SER A 237 7.36 -8.99 21.15
N ASN A 238 7.53 -10.30 21.30
CA ASN A 238 8.14 -11.14 20.27
C ASN A 238 7.06 -11.59 19.28
N VAL A 239 6.86 -10.81 18.23
CA VAL A 239 5.83 -11.00 17.20
C VAL A 239 6.10 -12.31 16.45
N SER A 240 7.34 -12.58 16.06
CA SER A 240 7.69 -13.83 15.34
C SER A 240 7.27 -15.08 16.10
N ARG A 241 7.56 -15.13 17.40
CA ARG A 241 7.15 -16.26 18.24
C ARG A 241 5.64 -16.33 18.45
N GLY A 242 4.98 -15.19 18.59
CA GLY A 242 3.53 -15.11 18.70
C GLY A 242 2.85 -15.64 17.45
N TYR A 243 3.25 -15.12 16.30
CA TYR A 243 2.77 -15.49 14.97
C TYR A 243 2.98 -16.97 14.70
N ALA A 244 4.20 -17.48 14.92
CA ALA A 244 4.53 -18.87 14.67
C ALA A 244 3.71 -19.86 15.54
N ARG A 245 3.39 -19.48 16.80
CA ARG A 245 2.48 -20.29 17.63
C ARG A 245 1.06 -20.33 17.08
N ILE A 246 0.55 -19.22 16.56
CA ILE A 246 -0.76 -19.16 15.93
C ILE A 246 -0.76 -20.05 14.68
N MET A 247 0.26 -19.94 13.83
CA MET A 247 0.39 -20.75 12.61
C MET A 247 0.42 -22.25 12.92
N GLN A 248 1.18 -22.66 13.94
CA GLN A 248 1.21 -24.05 14.38
C GLN A 248 -0.16 -24.58 14.85
N SER A 249 -1.02 -23.71 15.39
CA SER A 249 -2.34 -24.13 15.88
C SER A 249 -3.25 -24.62 14.75
N PHE A 250 -3.13 -24.05 13.54
CA PHE A 250 -3.88 -24.47 12.36
C PHE A 250 -3.46 -25.86 11.84
N GLY A 251 -2.24 -26.31 12.15
CA GLY A 251 -1.78 -27.66 11.84
C GLY A 251 -2.37 -28.75 12.74
N VAL A 252 -2.87 -28.38 13.93
CA VAL A 252 -3.31 -29.31 14.97
C VAL A 252 -4.83 -29.26 15.21
N SER A 253 -5.48 -28.13 14.88
CA SER A 253 -6.92 -27.94 15.05
C SER A 253 -7.76 -28.84 14.12
N GLU A 254 -9.05 -29.00 14.45
CA GLU A 254 -10.01 -29.58 13.50
C GLU A 254 -9.99 -28.74 12.23
N ASN A 255 -9.58 -29.38 11.14
CA ASN A 255 -9.23 -28.72 9.89
C ASN A 255 -10.34 -29.02 8.88
N PRO A 256 -11.20 -28.04 8.55
CA PRO A 256 -12.34 -28.26 7.67
C PRO A 256 -11.91 -28.67 6.26
N VAL A 257 -10.74 -28.21 5.78
CA VAL A 257 -10.16 -28.63 4.50
C VAL A 257 -9.72 -30.09 4.56
N ARG A 258 -9.14 -30.56 5.68
CA ARG A 258 -8.74 -31.95 5.86
C ARG A 258 -9.95 -32.88 5.95
N GLU A 259 -11.03 -32.43 6.56
CA GLU A 259 -12.31 -33.16 6.57
C GLU A 259 -12.91 -33.25 5.16
N PHE A 260 -12.96 -32.12 4.44
CA PHE A 260 -13.39 -32.07 3.04
C PHE A 260 -12.55 -33.00 2.13
N LEU A 261 -11.22 -32.97 2.25
CA LEU A 261 -10.33 -33.86 1.50
C LEU A 261 -10.54 -35.34 1.84
N ARG A 262 -10.86 -35.68 3.11
CA ARG A 262 -11.20 -37.05 3.52
C ARG A 262 -12.53 -37.52 2.95
N GLU A 263 -13.49 -36.62 2.77
CA GLU A 263 -14.78 -36.92 2.16
C GLU A 263 -14.65 -37.20 0.66
N TYR A 264 -13.84 -36.40 -0.05
CA TYR A 264 -13.61 -36.55 -1.49
C TYR A 264 -12.66 -37.68 -1.91
N THR A 265 -11.86 -38.23 -0.98
CA THR A 265 -10.91 -39.32 -1.25
C THR A 265 -11.44 -40.72 -0.91
N ARG A 266 -12.69 -40.82 -0.46
CA ARG A 266 -13.43 -42.08 -0.25
C ARG A 266 -14.30 -42.42 -1.44
#